data_AF-M3T914-F1
#
_entry.id   AF-M3T914-F1
#
_cell.length_a   1.000
_cell.length_b   1.000
_cell.length_c   1.000
_cell.angle_alpha   90.00
_cell.angle_beta   90.00
_cell.angle_gamma   90.00
#
_symmetry.space_group_name_H-M   'P 1'
#
loop_
_entity.id
_entity.type
_entity.pdbx_description
1 polymer ?
#
loop_
_entity_poly.entity_id
_entity_poly.type
_entity_poly.pdbx_seq_one_letter_code
_entity_poly.pdbx_strand_id
1 'polypeptide(L)'
;MNAVRVRRGAIAAASLVASTTLVLGVVAPNSDAAPKTPTAKALTGKTIFLDPGHQGSAAGHDLGKQVPDGRGGTKECQTTGATSVTGKAEHTINWDVAQLVKAALESKGARVVLSRNDDTGWGGCVDERAEAASRSGADVAVSLHADSTSTGADAGKTGFHMIVPTLPIPDKAVDSVQSGEGRKASNTMRDAFKSAGFSPANYAGAVDGIQTRSDIAAVNLTRVPAVFVEMGNLSDPVEAAALASPQGAARYAVAITNGITSYVGGKGASANPTAPVPAPGTDNSNTGVTPSDQKAPADDSASGVDLAGLAAIGPLIDQITKAKSPQEAQRILMTQGQDVTADVLKAILSVVYAVFGGKLPI
;
A
#
# COMPACT_ATOMS: atom_id res chain seq x y z
N MET A 1 46.59 72.85 32.43
CA MET A 1 47.20 72.41 31.16
C MET A 1 48.45 71.60 31.49
N ASN A 2 48.62 70.45 30.81
CA ASN A 2 49.74 69.50 30.84
C ASN A 2 49.99 68.72 32.15
N ALA A 3 50.32 67.42 32.15
CA ALA A 3 50.13 66.30 31.23
C ALA A 3 50.41 65.04 32.07
N VAL A 4 49.60 64.00 31.91
CA VAL A 4 49.67 62.73 32.63
C VAL A 4 50.66 61.79 31.95
N ARG A 5 51.51 61.08 32.72
CA ARG A 5 51.82 59.66 32.46
C ARG A 5 52.42 58.96 33.69
N VAL A 6 51.79 57.84 34.04
CA VAL A 6 52.03 57.01 35.22
C VAL A 6 52.81 55.76 34.84
N ARG A 7 53.84 55.49 35.65
CA ARG A 7 54.46 54.22 36.12
C ARG A 7 54.41 52.96 35.23
N ARG A 8 55.53 52.22 35.23
CA ARG A 8 55.69 50.97 36.03
C ARG A 8 57.10 50.38 35.87
N GLY A 9 57.71 49.99 36.99
CA GLY A 9 58.95 49.23 37.06
C GLY A 9 58.71 47.74 36.83
N ALA A 10 59.69 47.06 36.23
CA ALA A 10 59.69 45.63 36.01
C ALA A 10 60.52 44.95 37.11
N ILE A 11 59.89 44.00 37.80
CA ILE A 11 60.54 43.05 38.72
C ILE A 11 60.86 41.80 37.89
N ALA A 12 62.12 41.37 37.93
CA ALA A 12 62.57 40.09 37.40
C ALA A 12 62.27 38.98 38.42
N ALA A 13 61.61 37.91 37.98
CA ALA A 13 61.49 36.66 38.72
C ALA A 13 61.78 35.50 37.75
N ALA A 14 62.81 34.75 38.08
CA ALA A 14 63.17 33.49 37.43
C ALA A 14 62.23 32.39 37.94
N SER A 15 61.73 31.56 37.03
CA SER A 15 60.97 30.35 37.37
C SER A 15 61.48 29.17 36.56
N LEU A 16 61.83 28.12 37.29
CA LEU A 16 62.22 26.78 36.83
C LEU A 16 61.23 26.23 35.79
N VAL A 17 61.75 25.70 34.68
CA VAL A 17 60.98 24.86 33.76
C VAL A 17 61.10 23.41 34.25
N ALA A 18 60.03 22.89 34.84
CA ALA A 18 59.85 21.46 35.06
C ALA A 18 59.49 20.80 33.71
N SER A 19 60.28 19.80 33.29
CA SER A 19 60.02 19.02 32.09
C SER A 19 58.90 18.01 32.34
N THR A 20 57.68 18.35 31.93
CA THR A 20 56.59 17.38 31.70
C THR A 20 56.68 16.88 30.27
N THR A 21 57.15 15.65 30.08
CA THR A 21 56.97 14.91 28.82
C THR A 21 55.49 14.65 28.60
N LEU A 22 54.86 15.47 27.75
CA LEU A 22 53.54 15.23 27.20
C LEU A 22 53.66 14.11 26.15
N VAL A 23 53.19 12.91 26.46
CA VAL A 23 52.97 11.87 25.45
C VAL A 23 51.77 12.32 24.62
N LEU A 24 52.04 12.96 23.48
CA LEU A 24 51.05 13.18 22.43
C LEU A 24 50.72 11.81 21.84
N GLY A 25 49.65 11.19 22.35
CA GLY A 25 48.99 10.09 21.66
C GLY A 25 48.52 10.59 20.29
N VAL A 26 49.20 10.15 19.23
CA VAL A 26 48.72 10.32 17.87
C VAL A 26 47.46 9.47 17.75
N VAL A 27 46.30 10.08 17.95
CA VAL A 27 45.03 9.49 17.52
C VAL A 27 45.08 9.52 15.99
N ALA A 28 45.36 8.37 15.39
CA ALA A 28 45.20 8.21 13.95
C ALA A 28 43.78 8.64 13.59
N PRO A 29 43.58 9.48 12.56
CA PRO A 29 42.23 9.78 12.10
C PRO A 29 41.60 8.44 11.71
N ASN A 30 40.46 8.13 12.33
CA ASN A 30 39.62 7.00 11.93
C ASN A 30 39.48 7.09 10.42
N SER A 31 39.93 6.06 9.72
CA SER A 31 39.78 5.95 8.28
C SER A 31 38.32 6.22 7.93
N ASP A 32 38.09 7.28 7.16
CA ASP A 32 36.79 7.59 6.57
C ASP A 32 36.25 6.31 5.97
N ALA A 33 35.16 5.80 6.54
CA ALA A 33 34.39 4.74 5.92
C ALA A 33 34.01 5.26 4.53
N ALA A 34 34.56 4.64 3.49
CA ALA A 34 34.21 4.95 2.11
C ALA A 34 32.69 5.03 1.99
N PRO A 35 32.12 6.05 1.29
CA PRO A 35 30.68 6.16 1.15
C PRO A 35 30.15 4.84 0.61
N LYS A 36 29.34 4.13 1.41
CA LYS A 36 28.66 2.92 0.96
C LYS A 36 27.87 3.32 -0.28
N THR A 37 28.19 2.70 -1.42
CA THR A 37 27.42 2.87 -2.66
C THR A 37 25.95 2.68 -2.31
N PRO A 38 25.04 3.60 -2.69
CA PRO A 38 23.63 3.46 -2.35
C PRO A 38 23.15 2.10 -2.85
N THR A 39 22.80 1.21 -1.94
CA THR A 39 22.21 -0.08 -2.31
C THR A 39 20.93 0.22 -3.08
N ALA A 40 20.82 -0.29 -4.32
CA ALA A 40 19.63 -0.08 -5.12
C ALA A 40 18.40 -0.51 -4.31
N LYS A 41 17.37 0.33 -4.29
CA LYS A 41 16.14 0.02 -3.56
C LYS A 41 15.46 -1.18 -4.25
N ALA A 42 14.70 -1.95 -3.48
CA ALA A 42 14.13 -3.22 -3.93
C ALA A 42 13.30 -3.15 -5.23
N LEU A 43 12.70 -1.99 -5.55
CA LEU A 43 11.85 -1.79 -6.73
C LEU A 43 12.43 -0.80 -7.74
N THR A 44 13.73 -0.47 -7.65
CA THR A 44 14.36 0.41 -8.65
C THR A 44 14.20 -0.13 -10.06
N GLY A 45 13.70 0.72 -10.97
CA GLY A 45 13.45 0.37 -12.38
C GLY A 45 12.10 -0.30 -12.63
N LYS A 46 11.30 -0.54 -11.59
CA LYS A 46 9.96 -1.12 -11.71
C LYS A 46 8.90 -0.04 -11.89
N THR A 47 7.91 -0.32 -12.75
CA THR A 47 6.72 0.51 -12.90
C THR A 47 5.51 -0.23 -12.36
N ILE A 48 4.74 0.41 -11.49
CA ILE A 48 3.48 -0.11 -10.96
C ILE A 48 2.34 0.80 -11.38
N PHE A 49 1.26 0.23 -11.90
CA PHE A 49 0.04 0.97 -12.18
C PHE A 49 -0.97 0.70 -11.06
N LEU A 50 -1.48 1.75 -10.43
CA LEU A 50 -2.52 1.67 -9.41
C LEU A 50 -3.80 2.30 -9.97
N ASP A 51 -4.90 1.58 -9.89
CA ASP A 51 -6.22 2.05 -10.27
C ASP A 51 -7.11 2.11 -9.02
N PRO A 52 -7.17 3.25 -8.31
CA PRO A 52 -8.18 3.44 -7.28
C PRO A 52 -9.55 3.50 -7.97
N GLY A 53 -10.36 2.46 -7.76
CA GLY A 53 -11.64 2.26 -8.41
C GLY A 53 -12.57 3.46 -8.25
N HIS A 54 -13.47 3.64 -9.23
CA HIS A 54 -14.45 4.73 -9.28
C HIS A 54 -13.83 6.13 -9.33
N GLN A 55 -14.62 7.18 -9.11
CA GLN A 55 -14.24 8.59 -9.22
C GLN A 55 -15.03 9.44 -8.23
N GLY A 56 -14.51 10.63 -7.90
CA GLY A 56 -15.17 11.55 -6.98
C GLY A 56 -16.45 12.16 -7.52
N SER A 57 -16.52 12.42 -8.82
CA SER A 57 -17.75 12.84 -9.48
C SER A 57 -17.74 12.50 -10.97
N ALA A 58 -18.91 12.55 -11.60
CA ALA A 58 -19.00 12.39 -13.05
C ALA A 58 -18.40 13.58 -13.81
N ALA A 59 -18.27 14.76 -13.18
CA ALA A 59 -17.79 16.01 -13.78
C ALA A 59 -18.40 16.31 -15.18
N GLY A 60 -19.68 16.01 -15.38
CA GLY A 60 -20.39 16.22 -16.65
C GLY A 60 -20.25 15.10 -17.68
N HIS A 61 -19.51 14.03 -17.38
CA HIS A 61 -19.42 12.83 -18.22
C HIS A 61 -20.62 11.88 -17.99
N ASP A 62 -21.03 11.18 -19.04
CA ASP A 62 -22.07 10.15 -18.97
C ASP A 62 -21.48 8.81 -18.51
N LEU A 63 -21.78 8.41 -17.28
CA LEU A 63 -21.34 7.13 -16.71
C LEU A 63 -21.96 5.92 -17.41
N GLY A 64 -23.19 6.08 -17.94
CA GLY A 64 -23.95 5.02 -18.61
C GLY A 64 -23.53 4.79 -20.06
N LYS A 65 -22.67 5.66 -20.63
CA LYS A 65 -22.10 5.48 -21.96
C LYS A 65 -21.52 4.07 -22.10
N GLN A 66 -21.96 3.34 -23.11
CA GLN A 66 -21.49 1.98 -23.33
C GLN A 66 -20.07 1.95 -23.90
N VAL A 67 -19.20 1.14 -23.28
CA VAL A 67 -17.81 0.92 -23.68
C VAL A 67 -17.52 -0.58 -23.80
N PRO A 68 -16.52 -1.02 -24.58
CA PRO A 68 -16.22 -2.44 -24.76
C PRO A 68 -15.94 -3.16 -23.44
N ASP A 69 -16.46 -4.38 -23.28
CA ASP A 69 -16.25 -5.22 -22.09
C ASP A 69 -15.04 -6.19 -22.18
N GLY A 70 -14.39 -6.21 -23.35
CA GLY A 70 -13.28 -7.12 -23.68
C GLY A 70 -13.71 -8.53 -24.10
N ARG A 71 -15.02 -8.79 -24.22
CA ARG A 71 -15.59 -10.09 -24.61
C ARG A 71 -16.59 -10.02 -25.76
N GLY A 72 -16.61 -8.92 -26.48
CA GLY A 72 -17.47 -8.70 -27.65
C GLY A 72 -18.81 -8.02 -27.31
N GLY A 73 -19.05 -7.73 -26.04
CA GLY A 73 -20.17 -6.92 -25.58
C GLY A 73 -19.74 -5.51 -25.19
N THR A 74 -20.65 -4.82 -24.50
CA THR A 74 -20.39 -3.52 -23.88
C THR A 74 -20.87 -3.50 -22.44
N LYS A 75 -20.35 -2.56 -21.66
CA LYS A 75 -20.82 -2.23 -20.32
C LYS A 75 -20.81 -0.73 -20.12
N GLU A 76 -21.41 -0.27 -19.01
CA GLU A 76 -21.33 1.13 -18.61
C GLU A 76 -19.87 1.58 -18.46
N CYS A 77 -19.60 2.79 -18.93
CA CYS A 77 -18.31 3.47 -18.85
C CYS A 77 -17.79 3.47 -17.41
N GLN A 78 -18.66 3.76 -16.44
CA GLN A 78 -18.30 3.76 -15.02
C GLN A 78 -19.56 3.64 -14.13
N THR A 79 -19.39 3.36 -12.84
CA THR A 79 -20.45 3.33 -11.82
C THR A 79 -20.02 4.15 -10.60
N THR A 80 -20.92 4.74 -9.83
CA THR A 80 -20.50 5.57 -8.68
C THR A 80 -19.70 4.82 -7.60
N GLY A 81 -19.72 3.49 -7.62
CA GLY A 81 -19.25 2.64 -6.53
C GLY A 81 -20.27 2.58 -5.40
N ALA A 82 -19.94 1.80 -4.38
CA ALA A 82 -20.76 1.68 -3.18
C ALA A 82 -20.58 2.87 -2.22
N THR A 83 -21.49 2.98 -1.28
CA THR A 83 -21.33 3.82 -0.09
C THR A 83 -21.29 2.92 1.12
N SER A 84 -20.21 3.01 1.90
CA SER A 84 -20.07 2.28 3.15
C SER A 84 -21.22 2.56 4.10
N VAL A 85 -21.58 1.59 4.92
CA VAL A 85 -22.55 1.78 6.02
C VAL A 85 -22.07 2.78 7.08
N THR A 86 -20.80 3.19 7.03
CA THR A 86 -20.23 4.31 7.81
C THR A 86 -20.41 5.68 7.13
N GLY A 87 -20.94 5.71 5.91
CA GLY A 87 -21.16 6.92 5.10
C GLY A 87 -20.00 7.29 4.17
N LYS A 88 -18.83 6.65 4.27
CA LYS A 88 -17.69 6.93 3.39
C LYS A 88 -17.88 6.25 2.03
N ALA A 89 -17.73 7.01 0.94
CA ALA A 89 -17.84 6.47 -0.42
C ALA A 89 -16.68 5.53 -0.75
N GLU A 90 -16.96 4.48 -1.53
CA GLU A 90 -15.96 3.51 -1.96
C GLU A 90 -14.80 4.18 -2.71
N HIS A 91 -15.10 5.12 -3.61
CA HIS A 91 -14.06 5.83 -4.37
C HIS A 91 -13.03 6.53 -3.45
N THR A 92 -13.47 7.09 -2.32
CA THR A 92 -12.59 7.71 -1.33
C THR A 92 -11.79 6.68 -0.54
N ILE A 93 -12.41 5.55 -0.18
CA ILE A 93 -11.68 4.44 0.47
C ILE A 93 -10.57 3.92 -0.45
N ASN A 94 -10.90 3.65 -1.72
CA ASN A 94 -9.96 3.18 -2.72
C ASN A 94 -8.82 4.19 -2.94
N TRP A 95 -9.16 5.48 -3.02
CA TRP A 95 -8.19 6.56 -3.14
C TRP A 95 -7.21 6.61 -1.96
N ASP A 96 -7.73 6.64 -0.74
CA ASP A 96 -6.91 6.76 0.47
C ASP A 96 -5.92 5.59 0.60
N VAL A 97 -6.38 4.36 0.35
CA VAL A 97 -5.50 3.19 0.36
C VAL A 97 -4.49 3.26 -0.77
N ALA A 98 -4.89 3.63 -2.00
CA ALA A 98 -3.99 3.74 -3.13
C ALA A 98 -2.86 4.76 -2.90
N GLN A 99 -3.15 5.88 -2.23
CA GLN A 99 -2.14 6.89 -1.90
C GLN A 99 -1.10 6.36 -0.90
N LEU A 100 -1.53 5.56 0.10
CA LEU A 100 -0.62 4.89 1.01
C LEU A 100 0.25 3.85 0.30
N VAL A 101 -0.34 3.05 -0.60
CA VAL A 101 0.38 2.07 -1.42
C VAL A 101 1.38 2.78 -2.34
N LYS A 102 0.98 3.87 -3.00
CA LYS A 102 1.84 4.69 -3.85
C LYS A 102 3.07 5.17 -3.09
N ALA A 103 2.87 5.82 -1.94
CA ALA A 103 3.96 6.32 -1.11
C ALA A 103 4.92 5.19 -0.68
N ALA A 104 4.37 4.03 -0.28
CA ALA A 104 5.18 2.88 0.12
C ALA A 104 6.02 2.32 -1.03
N LEU A 105 5.45 2.19 -2.24
CA LEU A 105 6.15 1.69 -3.43
C LEU A 105 7.22 2.67 -3.93
N GLU A 106 6.93 3.97 -3.97
CA GLU A 106 7.90 5.01 -4.35
C GLU A 106 9.06 5.08 -3.34
N SER A 107 8.77 4.89 -2.05
CA SER A 107 9.81 4.80 -1.02
C SER A 107 10.79 3.64 -1.27
N LYS A 108 10.31 2.55 -1.91
CA LYS A 108 11.07 1.37 -2.34
C LYS A 108 11.65 1.51 -3.76
N GLY A 109 11.50 2.67 -4.40
CA GLY A 109 12.14 3.00 -5.68
C GLY A 109 11.33 2.69 -6.94
N ALA A 110 10.08 2.26 -6.81
CA ALA A 110 9.20 2.06 -7.95
C ALA A 110 8.74 3.40 -8.54
N ARG A 111 8.50 3.42 -9.86
CA ARG A 111 7.67 4.45 -10.50
C ARG A 111 6.21 4.04 -10.39
N VAL A 112 5.37 4.88 -9.80
CA VAL A 112 3.93 4.61 -9.68
C VAL A 112 3.14 5.50 -10.64
N VAL A 113 2.25 4.89 -11.41
CA VAL A 113 1.29 5.56 -12.29
C VAL A 113 -0.11 5.33 -11.72
N LEU A 114 -0.93 6.38 -11.63
CA LEU A 114 -2.31 6.26 -11.20
C LEU A 114 -3.26 6.35 -12.41
N SER A 115 -4.41 5.66 -12.32
CA SER A 115 -5.48 5.80 -13.32
C SER A 115 -6.20 7.15 -13.27
N ARG A 116 -6.24 7.77 -12.09
CA ARG A 116 -6.81 9.11 -11.83
C ARG A 116 -5.93 9.92 -10.88
N ASN A 117 -6.03 11.24 -10.93
CA ASN A 117 -5.11 12.15 -10.24
C ASN A 117 -5.65 12.70 -8.91
N ASP A 118 -6.95 12.57 -8.66
CA ASP A 118 -7.62 13.05 -7.46
C ASP A 118 -8.88 12.23 -7.16
N ASP A 119 -9.58 12.60 -6.08
CA ASP A 119 -10.85 12.02 -5.63
C ASP A 119 -12.01 13.03 -5.67
N THR A 120 -11.95 14.02 -6.57
CA THR A 120 -13.00 15.06 -6.66
C THR A 120 -13.66 15.12 -8.04
N GLY A 121 -12.90 14.81 -9.10
CA GLY A 121 -13.35 14.95 -10.48
C GLY A 121 -13.55 13.64 -11.22
N TRP A 122 -13.50 13.75 -12.55
CA TRP A 122 -13.58 12.65 -13.49
C TRP A 122 -12.35 11.74 -13.42
N GLY A 123 -12.56 10.42 -13.48
CA GLY A 123 -11.49 9.43 -13.39
C GLY A 123 -11.32 8.53 -14.62
N GLY A 124 -12.08 8.73 -15.69
CA GLY A 124 -12.03 7.92 -16.92
C GLY A 124 -12.90 6.66 -16.87
N CYS A 125 -13.32 6.20 -18.05
CA CYS A 125 -14.07 4.97 -18.24
C CYS A 125 -13.22 3.72 -17.95
N VAL A 126 -13.85 2.58 -17.67
CA VAL A 126 -13.15 1.33 -17.35
C VAL A 126 -12.24 0.81 -18.47
N ASP A 127 -12.60 1.04 -19.73
CA ASP A 127 -11.79 0.70 -20.91
C ASP A 127 -10.58 1.64 -21.06
N GLU A 128 -10.78 2.95 -20.84
CA GLU A 128 -9.71 3.95 -20.84
C GLU A 128 -8.67 3.66 -19.74
N ARG A 129 -9.13 3.25 -18.55
CA ARG A 129 -8.25 2.87 -17.43
C ARG A 129 -7.45 1.61 -17.73
N ALA A 130 -8.07 0.58 -18.32
CA ALA A 130 -7.38 -0.63 -18.76
C ALA A 130 -6.35 -0.35 -19.86
N GLU A 131 -6.67 0.57 -20.78
CA GLU A 131 -5.77 1.01 -21.82
C GLU A 131 -4.59 1.82 -21.25
N ALA A 132 -4.85 2.71 -20.29
CA ALA A 132 -3.81 3.45 -19.56
C ALA A 132 -2.86 2.50 -18.82
N ALA A 133 -3.39 1.48 -18.14
CA ALA A 133 -2.59 0.43 -17.51
C ALA A 133 -1.70 -0.27 -18.53
N SER A 134 -2.27 -0.68 -19.67
CA SER A 134 -1.55 -1.37 -20.75
C SER A 134 -0.44 -0.52 -21.37
N ARG A 135 -0.65 0.79 -21.55
CA ARG A 135 0.35 1.73 -22.10
C ARG A 135 1.39 2.19 -21.09
N SER A 136 1.13 2.01 -19.80
CA SER A 136 2.01 2.53 -18.74
C SER A 136 3.39 1.85 -18.72
N GLY A 137 3.53 0.67 -19.33
CA GLY A 137 4.72 -0.17 -19.20
C GLY A 137 4.88 -0.76 -17.79
N ALA A 138 3.79 -0.90 -17.05
CA ALA A 138 3.81 -1.46 -15.70
C ALA A 138 4.18 -2.94 -15.70
N ASP A 139 5.01 -3.33 -14.73
CA ASP A 139 5.28 -4.73 -14.38
C ASP A 139 4.01 -5.39 -13.82
N VAL A 140 3.14 -4.62 -13.16
CA VAL A 140 1.81 -5.05 -12.69
C VAL A 140 0.86 -3.87 -12.57
N ALA A 141 -0.40 -4.09 -12.94
CA ALA A 141 -1.51 -3.20 -12.68
C ALA A 141 -2.38 -3.74 -11.54
N VAL A 142 -2.71 -2.90 -10.57
CA VAL A 142 -3.56 -3.26 -9.42
C VAL A 142 -4.74 -2.31 -9.36
N SER A 143 -5.95 -2.83 -9.55
CA SER A 143 -7.21 -2.11 -9.35
C SER A 143 -7.70 -2.37 -7.93
N LEU A 144 -7.94 -1.30 -7.17
CA LEU A 144 -8.33 -1.33 -5.76
C LEU A 144 -9.80 -0.97 -5.64
N HIS A 145 -10.57 -1.90 -5.08
CA HIS A 145 -12.01 -1.79 -4.83
C HIS A 145 -12.35 -2.27 -3.41
N ALA A 146 -13.56 -1.95 -2.96
CA ALA A 146 -14.16 -2.56 -1.78
C ALA A 146 -15.62 -2.91 -2.11
N ASP A 147 -15.98 -4.17 -1.90
CA ASP A 147 -17.25 -4.73 -2.33
C ASP A 147 -18.38 -4.28 -1.40
N SER A 148 -19.63 -4.49 -1.81
CA SER A 148 -20.80 -4.22 -0.99
C SER A 148 -21.89 -5.23 -1.31
N THR A 149 -22.24 -6.08 -0.35
CA THR A 149 -23.31 -7.08 -0.55
C THR A 149 -24.71 -6.48 -0.55
N SER A 150 -24.88 -5.28 0.01
CA SER A 150 -26.14 -4.54 0.01
C SER A 150 -25.91 -3.03 0.05
N THR A 151 -26.99 -2.24 0.05
CA THR A 151 -26.94 -0.79 0.30
C THR A 151 -27.04 -0.44 1.80
N GLY A 152 -27.29 -1.43 2.66
CA GLY A 152 -27.44 -1.28 4.10
C GLY A 152 -26.48 -2.15 4.88
N ALA A 153 -26.69 -2.24 6.20
CA ALA A 153 -25.91 -3.14 7.04
C ALA A 153 -26.24 -4.60 6.73
N ASP A 154 -25.23 -5.36 6.36
CA ASP A 154 -25.28 -6.81 6.11
C ASP A 154 -24.10 -7.47 6.84
N ALA A 155 -24.32 -7.73 8.13
CA ALA A 155 -23.28 -8.23 9.01
C ALA A 155 -22.93 -9.70 8.74
N GLY A 156 -21.65 -10.03 8.84
CA GLY A 156 -21.15 -11.42 8.72
C GLY A 156 -20.83 -11.84 7.29
N LYS A 157 -21.04 -10.97 6.29
CA LYS A 157 -20.45 -11.11 4.95
C LYS A 157 -19.13 -10.34 4.92
N THR A 158 -18.02 -11.03 5.09
CA THR A 158 -16.72 -10.40 5.30
C THR A 158 -15.63 -11.08 4.49
N GLY A 159 -14.54 -10.36 4.28
CA GLY A 159 -13.30 -10.85 3.72
C GLY A 159 -12.99 -10.29 2.34
N PHE A 160 -11.72 -10.44 1.97
CA PHE A 160 -11.18 -9.95 0.69
C PHE A 160 -11.37 -11.00 -0.42
N HIS A 161 -11.40 -10.56 -1.67
CA HIS A 161 -11.22 -11.46 -2.80
C HIS A 161 -10.54 -10.79 -4.00
N MET A 162 -9.85 -11.60 -4.80
CA MET A 162 -9.24 -11.19 -6.05
C MET A 162 -10.17 -11.62 -7.19
N ILE A 163 -10.59 -10.68 -8.02
CA ILE A 163 -11.34 -11.02 -9.23
C ILE A 163 -10.34 -11.45 -10.32
N VAL A 164 -10.57 -12.63 -10.88
CA VAL A 164 -9.79 -13.18 -12.00
C VAL A 164 -10.71 -13.45 -13.19
N PRO A 165 -10.22 -13.28 -14.42
CA PRO A 165 -11.05 -13.49 -15.60
C PRO A 165 -11.35 -14.98 -15.80
N THR A 166 -12.55 -15.26 -16.31
CA THR A 166 -12.87 -16.55 -16.92
C THR A 166 -12.02 -16.73 -18.17
N LEU A 167 -11.37 -17.89 -18.30
CA LEU A 167 -10.53 -18.23 -19.43
C LEU A 167 -11.26 -19.18 -20.40
N PRO A 168 -11.00 -19.09 -21.71
CA PRO A 168 -10.15 -18.10 -22.36
C PRO A 168 -10.80 -16.71 -22.44
N ILE A 169 -9.96 -15.67 -22.53
CA ILE A 169 -10.35 -14.31 -22.91
C ILE A 169 -10.29 -14.21 -24.45
N PRO A 170 -11.23 -13.54 -25.14
CA PRO A 170 -11.23 -13.49 -26.60
C PRO A 170 -9.99 -12.84 -27.22
N ASP A 171 -9.44 -11.78 -26.62
CA ASP A 171 -8.17 -11.21 -27.06
C ASP A 171 -7.00 -12.11 -26.61
N LYS A 172 -6.29 -12.71 -27.58
CA LYS A 172 -5.21 -13.68 -27.30
C LYS A 172 -4.05 -13.12 -26.48
N ALA A 173 -3.72 -11.84 -26.64
CA ALA A 173 -2.62 -11.25 -25.90
C ALA A 173 -3.06 -10.98 -24.45
N VAL A 174 -4.29 -10.51 -24.23
CA VAL A 174 -4.85 -10.40 -22.88
C VAL A 174 -4.98 -11.78 -22.24
N ASP A 175 -5.50 -12.78 -22.97
CA ASP A 175 -5.61 -14.17 -22.50
C ASP A 175 -4.25 -14.74 -22.07
N SER A 176 -3.22 -14.58 -22.90
CA SER A 176 -1.87 -15.05 -22.58
C SER A 176 -1.29 -14.37 -21.34
N VAL A 177 -1.53 -13.08 -21.14
CA VAL A 177 -1.03 -12.35 -19.97
C VAL A 177 -1.80 -12.76 -18.72
N GLN A 178 -3.13 -12.79 -18.78
CA GLN A 178 -3.96 -13.04 -17.58
C GLN A 178 -3.99 -14.51 -17.17
N SER A 179 -3.87 -15.45 -18.11
CA SER A 179 -3.78 -16.88 -17.79
C SER A 179 -2.46 -17.27 -17.12
N GLY A 180 -1.38 -16.53 -17.39
CA GLY A 180 -0.06 -16.73 -16.79
C GLY A 180 0.23 -15.71 -15.68
N GLU A 181 0.91 -14.63 -16.03
CA GLU A 181 1.45 -13.65 -15.09
C GLU A 181 0.37 -12.88 -14.31
N GLY A 182 -0.78 -12.58 -14.92
CA GLY A 182 -1.93 -12.01 -14.20
C GLY A 182 -2.45 -12.93 -13.11
N ARG A 183 -2.66 -14.22 -13.43
CA ARG A 183 -3.05 -15.24 -12.43
C ARG A 183 -2.03 -15.37 -11.31
N LYS A 184 -0.74 -15.35 -11.65
CA LYS A 184 0.36 -15.37 -10.67
C LYS A 184 0.34 -14.14 -9.76
N ALA A 185 0.15 -12.96 -10.31
CA ALA A 185 0.04 -11.71 -9.55
C ALA A 185 -1.15 -11.75 -8.58
N SER A 186 -2.33 -12.20 -9.03
CA SER A 186 -3.52 -12.32 -8.20
C SER A 186 -3.35 -13.34 -7.06
N ASN A 187 -2.77 -14.51 -7.33
CA ASN A 187 -2.47 -15.51 -6.30
C ASN A 187 -1.47 -14.97 -5.26
N THR A 188 -0.44 -14.26 -5.73
CA THR A 188 0.56 -13.62 -4.84
C THR A 188 -0.07 -12.54 -3.96
N MET A 189 -0.98 -11.74 -4.52
CA MET A 189 -1.73 -10.74 -3.77
C MET A 189 -2.62 -11.39 -2.70
N ARG A 190 -3.39 -12.42 -3.07
CA ARG A 190 -4.18 -13.21 -2.12
C ARG A 190 -3.32 -13.74 -0.96
N ASP A 191 -2.18 -14.34 -1.27
CA ASP A 191 -1.29 -14.91 -0.25
C ASP A 191 -0.71 -13.83 0.68
N ALA A 192 -0.46 -12.62 0.14
CA ALA A 192 -0.06 -11.48 0.95
C ALA A 192 -1.16 -10.99 1.89
N PHE A 193 -2.43 -10.96 1.44
CA PHE A 193 -3.58 -10.68 2.30
C PHE A 193 -3.74 -11.72 3.42
N LYS A 194 -3.63 -13.02 3.09
CA LYS A 194 -3.70 -14.10 4.09
C LYS A 194 -2.57 -14.00 5.12
N SER A 195 -1.34 -13.75 4.65
CA SER A 195 -0.17 -13.55 5.52
C SER A 195 -0.32 -12.32 6.41
N ALA A 196 -1.07 -11.32 5.95
CA ALA A 196 -1.45 -10.13 6.72
C ALA A 196 -2.60 -10.35 7.72
N GLY A 197 -3.11 -11.57 7.82
CA GLY A 197 -4.20 -11.94 8.73
C GLY A 197 -5.59 -11.53 8.23
N PHE A 198 -5.74 -11.18 6.94
CA PHE A 198 -7.06 -11.00 6.35
C PHE A 198 -7.65 -12.36 5.96
N SER A 199 -8.95 -12.51 6.19
CA SER A 199 -9.69 -13.69 5.80
C SER A 199 -10.20 -13.57 4.36
N PRO A 200 -10.12 -14.63 3.55
CA PRO A 200 -10.87 -14.74 2.31
C PRO A 200 -12.36 -14.43 2.48
N ALA A 201 -12.95 -13.81 1.47
CA ALA A 201 -14.38 -13.52 1.42
C ALA A 201 -15.21 -14.80 1.61
N ASN A 202 -16.19 -14.75 2.51
CA ASN A 202 -17.17 -15.82 2.74
C ASN A 202 -18.46 -15.64 1.91
N TYR A 203 -18.39 -14.78 0.89
CA TYR A 203 -19.52 -14.36 0.06
C TYR A 203 -19.07 -14.22 -1.41
N ALA A 204 -19.98 -13.75 -2.27
CA ALA A 204 -19.75 -13.51 -3.69
C ALA A 204 -19.28 -14.75 -4.50
N GLY A 205 -19.38 -15.96 -3.93
CA GLY A 205 -18.86 -17.19 -4.55
C GLY A 205 -17.33 -17.27 -4.58
N ALA A 206 -16.64 -16.46 -3.78
CA ALA A 206 -15.18 -16.52 -3.66
C ALA A 206 -14.75 -17.84 -3.00
N VAL A 207 -13.70 -18.45 -3.53
CA VAL A 207 -13.09 -19.66 -2.98
C VAL A 207 -11.63 -19.35 -2.70
N ASP A 208 -11.24 -19.46 -1.43
CA ASP A 208 -9.89 -19.10 -0.98
C ASP A 208 -9.47 -17.70 -1.48
N GLY A 209 -10.38 -16.73 -1.47
CA GLY A 209 -10.08 -15.33 -1.82
C GLY A 209 -9.88 -15.11 -3.32
N ILE A 210 -10.29 -16.05 -4.17
CA ILE A 210 -10.35 -15.89 -5.63
C ILE A 210 -11.81 -15.96 -6.09
N GLN A 211 -12.23 -15.02 -6.93
CA GLN A 211 -13.54 -15.00 -7.57
C GLN A 211 -13.35 -14.96 -9.09
N THR A 212 -13.78 -16.02 -9.79
CA THR A 212 -13.68 -16.08 -11.25
C THR A 212 -14.90 -15.45 -11.90
N ARG A 213 -14.69 -14.46 -12.79
CA ARG A 213 -15.76 -13.68 -13.42
C ARG A 213 -15.47 -13.40 -14.89
N SER A 214 -16.52 -13.21 -15.70
CA SER A 214 -16.38 -12.85 -17.13
C SER A 214 -16.68 -11.38 -17.40
N ASP A 215 -17.27 -10.65 -16.47
CA ASP A 215 -17.90 -9.34 -16.67
C ASP A 215 -17.05 -8.13 -16.22
N ILE A 216 -15.82 -8.36 -15.78
CA ILE A 216 -14.90 -7.30 -15.34
C ILE A 216 -13.95 -6.88 -16.47
N ALA A 217 -14.31 -5.77 -17.14
CA ALA A 217 -13.53 -5.19 -18.23
C ALA A 217 -12.07 -4.90 -17.87
N ALA A 218 -11.78 -4.48 -16.62
CA ALA A 218 -10.43 -4.20 -16.17
C ALA A 218 -9.47 -5.39 -16.40
N VAL A 219 -9.89 -6.62 -16.09
CA VAL A 219 -9.09 -7.83 -16.32
C VAL A 219 -9.30 -8.45 -17.71
N ASN A 220 -10.38 -8.11 -18.41
CA ASN A 220 -10.62 -8.57 -19.78
C ASN A 220 -9.89 -7.74 -20.86
N LEU A 221 -9.45 -6.52 -20.54
CA LEU A 221 -8.85 -5.58 -21.49
C LEU A 221 -7.36 -5.30 -21.23
N THR A 222 -6.88 -5.45 -19.99
CA THR A 222 -5.52 -5.05 -19.62
C THR A 222 -4.47 -6.03 -20.16
N ARG A 223 -3.49 -5.50 -20.92
CA ARG A 223 -2.43 -6.28 -21.58
C ARG A 223 -1.16 -6.47 -20.73
N VAL A 224 -1.11 -5.93 -19.53
CA VAL A 224 -0.09 -6.20 -18.50
C VAL A 224 -0.69 -7.06 -17.38
N PRO A 225 0.11 -7.76 -16.54
CA PRO A 225 -0.42 -8.55 -15.43
C PRO A 225 -1.34 -7.71 -14.56
N ALA A 226 -2.59 -8.13 -14.39
CA ALA A 226 -3.62 -7.35 -13.71
C ALA A 226 -4.15 -8.06 -12.47
N VAL A 227 -4.21 -7.33 -11.37
CA VAL A 227 -4.85 -7.75 -10.12
C VAL A 227 -6.04 -6.85 -9.87
N PHE A 228 -7.21 -7.44 -9.63
CA PHE A 228 -8.41 -6.71 -9.22
C PHE A 228 -8.75 -7.12 -7.79
N VAL A 229 -8.56 -6.21 -6.85
CA VAL A 229 -8.69 -6.47 -5.41
C VAL A 229 -10.00 -5.89 -4.91
N GLU A 230 -10.87 -6.74 -4.37
CA GLU A 230 -11.94 -6.35 -3.47
C GLU A 230 -11.43 -6.50 -2.04
N MET A 231 -11.13 -5.37 -1.38
CA MET A 231 -10.39 -5.34 -0.11
C MET A 231 -11.20 -5.91 1.06
N GLY A 232 -12.52 -5.77 1.04
CA GLY A 232 -13.46 -6.21 2.07
C GLY A 232 -14.88 -5.74 1.72
N ASN A 233 -15.85 -5.98 2.62
CA ASN A 233 -17.25 -5.64 2.41
C ASN A 233 -17.66 -4.36 3.15
N LEU A 234 -18.12 -3.36 2.39
CA LEU A 234 -18.61 -2.08 2.87
C LEU A 234 -20.01 -2.14 3.49
N SER A 235 -20.73 -3.25 3.32
CA SER A 235 -22.00 -3.52 4.01
C SER A 235 -21.83 -4.15 5.39
N ASP A 236 -20.70 -4.81 5.68
CA ASP A 236 -20.43 -5.32 7.02
C ASP A 236 -19.93 -4.17 7.91
N PRO A 237 -20.60 -3.85 9.04
CA PRO A 237 -20.22 -2.69 9.85
C PRO A 237 -18.79 -2.72 10.41
N VAL A 238 -18.22 -3.90 10.67
CA VAL A 238 -16.88 -4.03 11.23
C VAL A 238 -15.82 -3.81 10.14
N GLU A 239 -15.97 -4.45 8.98
CA GLU A 239 -15.06 -4.22 7.86
C GLU A 239 -15.18 -2.81 7.29
N ALA A 240 -16.40 -2.29 7.18
CA ALA A 240 -16.66 -0.91 6.80
C ALA A 240 -15.93 0.09 7.71
N ALA A 241 -16.01 -0.08 9.03
CA ALA A 241 -15.30 0.77 9.98
C ALA A 241 -13.78 0.63 9.84
N ALA A 242 -13.27 -0.58 9.62
CA ALA A 242 -11.85 -0.80 9.39
C ALA A 242 -11.36 -0.11 8.11
N LEU A 243 -12.01 -0.33 6.98
CA LEU A 243 -11.69 0.29 5.68
C LEU A 243 -11.78 1.81 5.70
N ALA A 244 -12.72 2.37 6.45
CA ALA A 244 -12.87 3.82 6.61
C ALA A 244 -11.82 4.43 7.55
N SER A 245 -11.24 3.66 8.46
CA SER A 245 -10.26 4.14 9.45
C SER A 245 -8.85 4.28 8.88
N PRO A 246 -8.05 5.25 9.36
CA PRO A 246 -6.64 5.37 8.96
C PRO A 246 -5.81 4.14 9.27
N GLN A 247 -6.03 3.52 10.45
CA GLN A 247 -5.30 2.30 10.84
C GLN A 247 -5.63 1.13 9.92
N GLY A 248 -6.91 0.90 9.61
CA GLY A 248 -7.31 -0.17 8.70
C GLY A 248 -6.83 0.08 7.28
N ALA A 249 -6.95 1.31 6.76
CA ALA A 249 -6.40 1.70 5.46
C ALA A 249 -4.88 1.40 5.36
N ALA A 250 -4.12 1.69 6.42
CA ALA A 250 -2.70 1.35 6.49
C ALA A 250 -2.45 -0.17 6.46
N ARG A 251 -3.27 -0.98 7.15
CA ARG A 251 -3.15 -2.44 7.10
C ARG A 251 -3.38 -3.00 5.70
N TYR A 252 -4.43 -2.53 5.00
CA TYR A 252 -4.69 -2.91 3.61
C TYR A 252 -3.55 -2.46 2.69
N ALA A 253 -3.09 -1.22 2.82
CA ALA A 253 -1.98 -0.70 2.02
C ALA A 253 -0.70 -1.52 2.19
N VAL A 254 -0.41 -2.00 3.40
CA VAL A 254 0.74 -2.87 3.66
C VAL A 254 0.58 -4.24 3.01
N ALA A 255 -0.60 -4.88 3.12
CA ALA A 255 -0.85 -6.16 2.45
C ALA A 255 -0.69 -6.03 0.93
N ILE A 256 -1.25 -4.97 0.34
CA ILE A 256 -1.16 -4.67 -1.10
C ILE A 256 0.29 -4.41 -1.51
N THR A 257 1.03 -3.59 -0.75
CA THR A 257 2.44 -3.29 -1.02
C THR A 257 3.31 -4.54 -0.95
N ASN A 258 3.06 -5.42 0.03
CA ASN A 258 3.77 -6.68 0.18
C ASN A 258 3.45 -7.64 -0.99
N GLY A 259 2.18 -7.72 -1.41
CA GLY A 259 1.78 -8.49 -2.59
C GLY A 259 2.47 -8.04 -3.87
N ILE A 260 2.47 -6.73 -4.14
CA ILE A 260 3.16 -6.12 -5.29
C ILE A 260 4.66 -6.39 -5.22
N THR A 261 5.29 -6.16 -4.06
CA THR A 261 6.73 -6.33 -3.87
C THR A 261 7.14 -7.79 -4.07
N SER A 262 6.37 -8.74 -3.55
CA SER A 262 6.63 -10.17 -3.70
C SER A 262 6.48 -10.64 -5.15
N TYR A 263 5.45 -10.16 -5.85
CA TYR A 263 5.24 -10.50 -7.26
C TYR A 263 6.38 -9.96 -8.13
N VAL A 264 6.63 -8.65 -8.07
CA VAL A 264 7.62 -7.96 -8.92
C VAL A 264 9.06 -8.35 -8.56
N GLY A 265 9.31 -8.70 -7.30
CA GLY A 265 10.59 -9.22 -6.82
C GLY A 265 10.87 -10.70 -7.16
N GLY A 266 9.96 -11.37 -7.89
CA GLY A 266 10.15 -12.75 -8.35
C GLY A 266 9.91 -13.83 -7.29
N LYS A 267 9.38 -13.46 -6.11
CA LYS A 267 8.99 -14.38 -5.02
C LYS A 267 7.52 -14.80 -5.08
N GLY A 268 6.84 -14.50 -6.19
CA GLY A 268 5.41 -14.73 -6.35
C GLY A 268 5.02 -16.22 -6.38
N ALA A 269 3.79 -16.51 -5.97
CA ALA A 269 3.17 -17.83 -6.02
C ALA A 269 3.14 -18.37 -7.46
N SER A 270 2.92 -19.68 -7.64
CA SER A 270 2.73 -20.21 -9.00
C SER A 270 1.43 -19.71 -9.62
N ALA A 271 1.42 -19.53 -10.95
CA ALA A 271 0.17 -19.39 -11.70
C ALA A 271 -0.59 -20.72 -11.55
N ASN A 272 -1.53 -20.78 -10.61
CA ASN A 272 -2.43 -21.92 -10.45
C ASN A 272 -3.78 -21.52 -11.06
N PRO A 273 -4.02 -21.81 -12.36
CA PRO A 273 -5.25 -21.42 -13.06
C PRO A 273 -6.48 -22.20 -12.58
N THR A 274 -6.30 -23.25 -11.79
CA THR A 274 -7.33 -24.20 -11.33
C THR A 274 -7.79 -23.98 -9.88
N ALA A 275 -7.78 -22.74 -9.36
CA ALA A 275 -8.51 -22.46 -8.11
C ALA A 275 -9.95 -23.01 -8.23
N PRO A 276 -10.48 -23.73 -7.22
CA PRO A 276 -11.65 -24.59 -7.41
C PRO A 276 -12.85 -23.78 -7.92
N VAL A 277 -13.40 -24.18 -9.07
CA VAL A 277 -14.73 -23.76 -9.49
C VAL A 277 -15.73 -24.44 -8.55
N PRO A 278 -16.72 -23.74 -7.98
CA PRO A 278 -17.74 -24.38 -7.16
C PRO A 278 -18.45 -25.49 -7.96
N ALA A 279 -18.56 -26.68 -7.38
CA ALA A 279 -19.60 -27.61 -7.82
C ALA A 279 -20.97 -26.99 -7.50
N PRO A 280 -21.99 -27.12 -8.37
CA PRO A 280 -23.31 -26.57 -8.07
C PRO A 280 -23.92 -27.26 -6.84
N GLY A 281 -24.02 -26.50 -5.74
CA GLY A 281 -24.84 -26.83 -4.57
C GLY A 281 -24.29 -27.91 -3.65
N THR A 282 -23.74 -27.50 -2.49
CA THR A 282 -23.98 -28.16 -1.21
C THR A 282 -23.83 -27.14 -0.08
N ASP A 283 -24.92 -26.91 0.62
CA ASP A 283 -24.99 -26.28 1.93
C ASP A 283 -24.05 -27.01 2.89
N ASN A 284 -23.11 -26.32 3.54
CA ASN A 284 -22.20 -26.93 4.50
C ASN A 284 -22.23 -26.18 5.82
N SER A 285 -23.11 -26.68 6.68
CA SER A 285 -23.03 -26.55 8.12
C SER A 285 -21.77 -27.25 8.64
N ASN A 286 -20.93 -26.46 9.32
CA ASN A 286 -20.03 -26.75 10.43
C ASN A 286 -19.50 -28.18 10.66
N THR A 287 -18.18 -28.33 10.87
CA THR A 287 -17.61 -29.05 12.02
C THR A 287 -16.11 -28.79 12.13
N GLY A 288 -15.65 -28.57 13.37
CA GLY A 288 -14.36 -27.99 13.69
C GLY A 288 -13.14 -28.92 13.56
N VAL A 289 -11.98 -28.28 13.56
CA VAL A 289 -10.67 -28.92 13.75
C VAL A 289 -9.87 -28.08 14.75
N THR A 290 -9.34 -28.76 15.76
CA THR A 290 -8.51 -28.24 16.84
C THR A 290 -7.08 -27.89 16.37
N PRO A 291 -6.35 -26.98 17.05
CA PRO A 291 -5.01 -26.57 16.65
C PRO A 291 -3.94 -27.43 17.34
N SER A 292 -3.11 -28.12 16.58
CA SER A 292 -1.78 -28.53 17.05
C SER A 292 -0.79 -28.64 15.88
N ASP A 293 0.40 -28.12 16.15
CA ASP A 293 1.67 -28.34 15.45
C ASP A 293 1.87 -27.69 14.08
N GLN A 294 2.09 -26.37 14.10
CA GLN A 294 3.02 -25.75 13.16
C GLN A 294 4.20 -25.12 13.90
N LYS A 295 5.33 -25.85 13.82
CA LYS A 295 6.67 -25.41 14.20
C LYS A 295 7.08 -24.23 13.32
N ALA A 296 7.39 -23.10 13.95
CA ALA A 296 7.85 -21.87 13.29
C ALA A 296 9.12 -22.11 12.45
N PRO A 297 9.20 -21.63 11.20
CA PRO A 297 10.47 -21.42 10.52
C PRO A 297 11.12 -20.13 11.00
N ALA A 298 12.45 -20.16 11.02
CA ALA A 298 13.32 -19.11 11.47
C ALA A 298 13.34 -17.87 10.55
N ASP A 299 13.40 -16.72 11.21
CA ASP A 299 13.98 -15.42 10.82
C ASP A 299 14.31 -15.23 9.33
N ASP A 300 13.40 -14.58 8.60
CA ASP A 300 13.63 -14.12 7.24
C ASP A 300 13.45 -12.59 7.21
N SER A 301 14.57 -11.88 7.17
CA SER A 301 14.69 -10.43 7.06
C SER A 301 14.29 -9.93 5.66
N ALA A 302 13.07 -10.25 5.24
CA ALA A 302 12.45 -9.75 4.03
C ALA A 302 11.80 -8.39 4.30
N SER A 303 12.06 -7.44 3.41
CA SER A 303 11.67 -6.02 3.41
C SER A 303 10.15 -5.72 3.35
N GLY A 304 9.31 -6.51 4.01
CA GLY A 304 7.88 -6.27 4.20
C GLY A 304 7.63 -5.45 5.46
N VAL A 305 6.57 -4.65 5.47
CA VAL A 305 6.16 -3.93 6.69
C VAL A 305 5.47 -4.95 7.61
N ASP A 306 6.00 -5.13 8.82
CA ASP A 306 5.41 -6.00 9.85
C ASP A 306 4.13 -5.37 10.42
N LEU A 307 3.02 -6.10 10.29
CA LEU A 307 1.70 -5.68 10.77
C LEU A 307 1.57 -5.77 12.29
N ALA A 308 2.38 -6.58 12.98
CA ALA A 308 2.42 -6.57 14.45
C ALA A 308 2.93 -5.21 14.96
N GLY A 309 3.91 -4.62 14.29
CA GLY A 309 4.36 -3.25 14.53
C GLY A 309 3.27 -2.20 14.31
N LEU A 310 2.40 -2.38 13.30
CA LEU A 310 1.27 -1.48 13.01
C LEU A 310 0.15 -1.51 14.06
N ALA A 311 -0.11 -2.66 14.67
CA ALA A 311 -1.09 -2.75 15.76
C ALA A 311 -0.63 -1.95 16.99
N ALA A 312 0.66 -2.03 17.34
CA ALA A 312 1.25 -1.32 18.47
C ALA A 312 1.20 0.22 18.33
N ILE A 313 1.16 0.72 17.10
CA ILE A 313 1.14 2.17 16.81
C ILE A 313 -0.23 2.70 16.37
N GLY A 314 -1.27 1.86 16.38
CA GLY A 314 -2.65 2.27 16.05
C GLY A 314 -3.08 3.55 16.77
N PRO A 315 -2.89 3.65 18.10
CA PRO A 315 -3.18 4.87 18.84
C PRO A 315 -2.41 6.10 18.36
N LEU A 316 -1.16 5.92 17.91
CA LEU A 316 -0.33 7.01 17.38
C LEU A 316 -0.84 7.48 16.01
N ILE A 317 -1.20 6.54 15.12
CA ILE A 317 -1.80 6.84 13.82
C ILE A 317 -3.11 7.63 14.01
N ASP A 318 -3.96 7.20 14.94
CA ASP A 318 -5.23 7.86 15.24
C ASP A 318 -5.02 9.29 15.80
N GLN A 319 -4.02 9.50 16.64
CA GLN A 319 -3.71 10.83 17.15
C GLN A 319 -3.20 11.77 16.05
N ILE A 320 -2.31 11.26 15.19
CA ILE A 320 -1.75 12.02 14.07
C ILE A 320 -2.84 12.41 13.07
N THR A 321 -3.76 11.50 12.76
CA THR A 321 -4.84 11.75 11.79
C THR A 321 -5.89 12.72 12.30
N LYS A 322 -6.05 12.83 13.62
CA LYS A 322 -6.92 13.82 14.28
C LYS A 322 -6.23 15.16 14.54
N ALA A 323 -4.93 15.28 14.26
CA ALA A 323 -4.20 16.52 14.45
C ALA A 323 -4.78 17.62 13.55
N LYS A 324 -4.96 18.82 14.12
CA LYS A 324 -5.60 19.95 13.44
C LYS A 324 -4.63 20.73 12.57
N SER A 325 -3.33 20.42 12.65
CA SER A 325 -2.30 21.05 11.85
C SER A 325 -1.11 20.11 11.61
N PRO A 326 -0.34 20.34 10.53
CA PRO A 326 0.89 19.60 10.28
C PRO A 326 1.90 19.72 11.44
N GLN A 327 1.97 20.87 12.12
CA GLN A 327 2.87 21.09 13.26
C GLN A 327 2.45 20.27 14.48
N GLU A 328 1.15 20.11 14.70
CA GLU A 328 0.63 19.25 15.77
C GLU A 328 0.93 17.77 15.48
N ALA A 329 0.73 17.32 14.24
CA ALA A 329 1.10 15.97 13.81
C ALA A 329 2.60 15.70 13.98
N GLN A 330 3.46 16.67 13.60
CA GLN A 330 4.91 16.57 13.78
C GLN A 330 5.28 16.49 15.26
N ARG A 331 4.63 17.26 16.13
CA ARG A 331 4.87 17.21 17.58
C ARG A 331 4.47 15.85 18.16
N ILE A 332 3.33 15.29 17.75
CA ILE A 332 2.89 13.95 18.16
C ILE A 332 3.93 12.91 17.70
N LEU A 333 4.37 12.99 16.44
CA LEU A 333 5.38 12.08 15.89
C LEU A 333 6.73 12.18 16.61
N MET A 334 7.19 13.39 16.93
CA MET A 334 8.47 13.60 17.62
C MET A 334 8.47 13.17 19.08
N THR A 335 7.31 13.21 19.74
CA THR A 335 7.19 12.88 21.18
C THR A 335 6.86 11.41 21.42
N GLN A 336 6.11 10.77 20.52
CA GLN A 336 5.62 9.40 20.69
C GLN A 336 6.14 8.44 19.61
N GLY A 337 6.79 8.93 18.56
CA GLY A 337 7.32 8.14 17.44
C GLY A 337 8.82 7.84 17.51
N GLN A 338 9.49 8.03 18.65
CA GLN A 338 10.92 7.70 18.76
C GLN A 338 11.20 6.20 18.94
N ASP A 339 10.20 5.43 19.38
CA ASP A 339 10.33 3.98 19.62
C ASP A 339 9.89 3.11 18.43
N VAL A 340 9.58 3.71 17.27
CA VAL A 340 9.15 2.98 16.08
C VAL A 340 10.29 2.70 15.11
N THR A 341 10.29 1.50 14.53
CA THR A 341 11.29 1.10 13.52
C THR A 341 11.19 1.97 12.26
N ALA A 342 12.26 2.04 11.46
CA ALA A 342 12.33 2.93 10.29
C ALA A 342 11.22 2.67 9.25
N ASP A 343 10.76 1.43 9.10
CA ASP A 343 9.68 1.09 8.16
C ASP A 343 8.30 1.43 8.72
N VAL A 344 8.13 1.34 10.05
CA VAL A 344 6.94 1.82 10.75
C VAL A 344 6.87 3.35 10.71
N LEU A 345 8.00 4.05 10.89
CA LEU A 345 8.09 5.49 10.75
C LEU A 345 7.74 5.96 9.33
N LYS A 346 8.18 5.23 8.28
CA LYS A 346 7.78 5.51 6.88
C LYS A 346 6.29 5.27 6.65
N ALA A 347 5.71 4.22 7.22
CA ALA A 347 4.27 3.98 7.16
C ALA A 347 3.49 5.11 7.85
N ILE A 348 3.91 5.53 9.06
CA ILE A 348 3.33 6.68 9.74
C ILE A 348 3.48 7.94 8.89
N LEU A 349 4.65 8.19 8.32
CA LEU A 349 4.89 9.35 7.46
C LEU A 349 4.02 9.32 6.20
N SER A 350 3.75 8.14 5.64
CA SER A 350 2.84 7.97 4.50
C SER A 350 1.41 8.30 4.89
N VAL A 351 0.97 7.92 6.10
CA VAL A 351 -0.32 8.33 6.66
C VAL A 351 -0.37 9.84 6.90
N VAL A 352 0.67 10.44 7.49
CA VAL A 352 0.79 11.90 7.64
C VAL A 352 0.67 12.59 6.27
N TYR A 353 1.41 12.10 5.26
CA TYR A 353 1.36 12.63 3.90
C TYR A 353 -0.04 12.55 3.29
N ALA A 354 -0.75 11.42 3.47
CA ALA A 354 -2.10 11.23 2.97
C ALA A 354 -3.09 12.18 3.66
N VAL A 355 -3.04 12.29 4.99
CA VAL A 355 -3.93 13.15 5.79
C VAL A 355 -3.73 14.63 5.47
N PHE A 356 -2.47 15.07 5.27
CA PHE A 356 -2.15 16.48 5.01
C PHE A 356 -2.01 16.82 3.52
N GLY A 357 -2.59 16.00 2.63
CA GLY A 357 -2.68 16.31 1.20
C GLY A 357 -1.32 16.51 0.52
N GLY A 358 -0.33 15.70 0.89
CA GLY A 358 0.97 15.75 0.25
C GLY A 358 1.98 16.72 0.90
N LYS A 359 1.63 17.43 1.98
CA LYS A 359 2.49 18.45 2.59
C LYS A 359 2.96 18.03 3.97
N LEU A 360 4.25 17.70 4.10
CA LEU A 360 4.93 17.78 5.39
C LEU A 360 5.33 19.23 5.67
N PRO A 361 5.22 19.72 6.91
CA PRO A 361 5.92 20.92 7.30
C PRO A 361 7.41 20.56 7.33
N ILE A 362 8.18 21.14 6.41
CA ILE A 362 9.65 21.09 6.44
C ILE A 362 10.13 22.09 7.49
#